data_AF-A0A944TNE1-F1
#
_entry.id   AF-A0A944TNE1-F1
#
_cell.length_a   1.000
_cell.length_b   1.000
_cell.length_c   1.000
_cell.angle_alpha   90.00
_cell.angle_beta   90.00
_cell.angle_gamma   90.00
#
_symmetry.space_group_name_H-M   'P 1'
#
loop_
_entity.id
_entity.type
_entity.pdbx_description
1 polymer ?
#
loop_
_entity_poly.entity_id
_entity_poly.type
_entity_poly.pdbx_seq_one_letter_code
_entity_poly.pdbx_strand_id
1 'polypeptide(L)'
;MLEIFGPSAEKIVNEHIFKRPSIFSGPCDIYEQVRPTADQIHDKKTTCYGGKHTFAAALNGKASLLRAGLILKTCKALLANDKTYDYLRSRVKSDSDDDSVKRAFHLFNPLEKIDDKLVAKFRSLQKHFWSSSKKWKAVFLTLCIDPGWQIL
;
A
#
# COMPACT_ATOMS: atom_id res chain seq x y z
N MET A 1 0.69 5.57 -5.22
CA MET A 1 0.19 4.26 -4.73
C MET A 1 0.74 2.97 -5.41
N LEU A 2 0.33 2.55 -6.63
CA LEU A 2 0.70 1.23 -7.19
C LEU A 2 2.17 1.06 -7.57
N GLU A 3 2.85 2.17 -7.86
CA GLU A 3 4.23 2.20 -8.35
C GLU A 3 5.25 1.61 -7.36
N ILE A 4 4.93 1.61 -6.06
CA ILE A 4 5.72 0.99 -5.00
C ILE A 4 5.91 -0.50 -5.28
N PHE A 5 4.84 -1.17 -5.71
CA PHE A 5 4.78 -2.62 -5.93
C PHE A 5 5.11 -3.02 -7.38
N GLY A 6 5.41 -2.04 -8.23
CA GLY A 6 5.77 -2.28 -9.63
C GLY A 6 4.59 -2.65 -10.54
N PRO A 7 4.86 -2.88 -11.83
CA PRO A 7 3.83 -3.00 -12.87
C PRO A 7 2.92 -4.23 -12.73
N SER A 8 3.35 -5.25 -11.99
CA SER A 8 2.56 -6.47 -11.78
C SER A 8 1.53 -6.36 -10.64
N ALA A 9 1.52 -5.25 -9.91
CA ALA A 9 0.65 -5.05 -8.74
C ALA A 9 -0.79 -4.73 -9.10
N GLU A 10 -1.02 -4.12 -10.28
CA GLU A 10 -2.32 -3.58 -10.68
C GLU A 10 -3.43 -4.63 -10.62
N LYS A 11 -3.20 -5.83 -11.18
CA LYS A 11 -4.20 -6.91 -11.17
C LYS A 11 -4.62 -7.30 -9.75
N ILE A 12 -3.66 -7.41 -8.83
CA ILE A 12 -3.90 -7.86 -7.45
C ILE A 12 -4.66 -6.79 -6.67
N VAL A 13 -4.28 -5.53 -6.82
CA VAL A 13 -4.95 -4.40 -6.16
C VAL A 13 -6.34 -4.17 -6.72
N ASN A 14 -6.53 -4.31 -8.04
CA ASN A 14 -7.85 -4.22 -8.67
C ASN A 14 -8.82 -5.25 -8.07
N GLU A 15 -8.38 -6.49 -7.87
CA GLU A 15 -9.21 -7.58 -7.36
C GLU A 15 -9.66 -7.37 -5.91
N HIS A 16 -8.80 -6.81 -5.06
CA HIS A 16 -9.01 -6.77 -3.62
C HIS A 16 -9.42 -5.39 -3.07
N ILE A 17 -9.06 -4.31 -3.76
CA ILE A 17 -9.32 -2.94 -3.32
C ILE A 17 -10.29 -2.25 -4.29
N PHE A 18 -9.92 -2.05 -5.56
CA PHE A 18 -10.71 -1.18 -6.45
C PHE A 18 -12.08 -1.77 -6.85
N LYS A 19 -12.24 -3.10 -6.85
CA LYS A 19 -13.55 -3.75 -7.04
C LYS A 19 -14.48 -3.65 -5.81
N ARG A 20 -14.06 -2.98 -4.72
CA ARG A 20 -14.81 -2.91 -3.45
C ARG A 20 -14.97 -1.45 -2.95
N PRO A 21 -15.54 -0.55 -3.76
CA PRO A 21 -15.69 0.86 -3.39
C PRO A 21 -16.49 1.06 -2.10
N SER A 22 -17.50 0.22 -1.83
CA SER A 22 -18.28 0.28 -0.58
C SER A 22 -17.46 0.09 0.71
N ILE A 23 -16.22 -0.41 0.62
CA ILE A 23 -15.32 -0.66 1.76
C ILE A 23 -14.18 0.37 1.81
N PHE A 24 -13.71 0.83 0.66
CA PHE A 24 -12.52 1.67 0.53
C PHE A 24 -12.83 3.13 0.18
N SER A 25 -14.06 3.45 -0.23
CA SER A 25 -14.46 4.79 -0.66
C SER A 25 -15.01 5.68 0.44
N GLY A 26 -14.63 6.96 0.35
CA GLY A 26 -15.15 8.10 1.09
C GLY A 26 -15.33 9.28 0.13
N PRO A 27 -15.94 10.40 0.56
CA PRO A 27 -16.38 11.50 -0.33
C PRO A 27 -15.25 12.33 -0.99
N CYS A 28 -14.00 11.90 -0.87
CA CYS A 28 -12.86 12.38 -1.65
C CYS A 28 -12.00 11.18 -2.08
N ASP A 29 -12.65 10.07 -2.43
CA ASP A 29 -11.97 8.90 -2.93
C ASP A 29 -11.77 9.04 -4.43
N ILE A 30 -10.50 9.08 -4.84
CA ILE A 30 -10.07 9.06 -6.23
C ILE A 30 -10.71 7.89 -7.00
N TYR A 31 -11.10 6.80 -6.32
CA TYR A 31 -11.71 5.63 -6.95
C TYR A 31 -13.16 5.85 -7.40
N GLU A 32 -13.95 6.72 -6.73
CA GLU A 32 -15.30 7.09 -7.19
C GLU A 32 -15.25 8.02 -8.41
N GLN A 33 -14.23 8.88 -8.51
CA GLN A 33 -14.15 9.89 -9.56
C GLN A 33 -13.51 9.39 -10.83
N VAL A 34 -12.53 8.48 -10.70
CA VAL A 34 -11.95 7.78 -11.84
C VAL A 34 -12.95 6.76 -12.38
N ARG A 35 -13.88 6.20 -11.58
CA ARG A 35 -14.90 5.26 -12.06
C ARG A 35 -16.28 5.52 -11.44
N PRO A 36 -17.09 6.43 -12.00
CA PRO A 36 -18.46 6.63 -11.54
C PRO A 36 -19.35 5.42 -11.81
N THR A 37 -18.97 4.57 -12.78
CA THR A 37 -19.62 3.30 -13.11
C THR A 37 -18.55 2.23 -13.38
N ALA A 38 -18.94 0.95 -13.38
CA ALA A 38 -18.00 -0.16 -13.56
C ALA A 38 -17.18 -0.08 -14.86
N ASP A 39 -17.72 0.60 -15.87
CA ASP A 39 -17.24 0.55 -17.26
C ASP A 39 -16.69 1.89 -17.78
N GLN A 40 -16.65 2.95 -16.97
CA GLN A 40 -16.20 4.28 -17.40
C GLN A 40 -15.02 4.78 -16.59
N ILE A 41 -14.00 5.31 -17.27
CA ILE A 41 -12.83 5.92 -16.64
C ILE A 41 -12.73 7.41 -16.99
N HIS A 42 -12.80 8.31 -16.00
CA HIS A 42 -12.59 9.76 -16.20
C HIS A 42 -11.15 10.21 -15.87
N ASP A 43 -10.75 11.36 -16.43
CA ASP A 43 -9.41 11.94 -16.32
C ASP A 43 -9.10 12.43 -14.90
N LYS A 44 -7.90 12.10 -14.39
CA LYS A 44 -7.48 12.21 -12.98
C LYS A 44 -7.32 13.64 -12.47
N LYS A 45 -7.34 14.67 -13.33
CA LYS A 45 -6.86 16.03 -13.01
C LYS A 45 -7.91 16.99 -12.46
N THR A 46 -9.19 16.61 -12.44
CA THR A 46 -10.28 17.49 -12.02
C THR A 46 -11.15 16.76 -11.02
N THR A 47 -11.64 17.48 -9.98
CA THR A 47 -12.87 17.18 -9.22
C THR A 47 -12.84 16.69 -7.77
N CYS A 48 -11.82 16.96 -6.94
CA CYS A 48 -12.00 16.81 -5.47
C CYS A 48 -13.09 17.73 -4.87
N TYR A 49 -13.51 18.80 -5.58
CA TYR A 49 -14.47 19.79 -5.07
C TYR A 49 -15.81 19.87 -5.82
N GLY A 50 -16.01 19.10 -6.90
CA GLY A 50 -17.20 19.24 -7.77
C GLY A 50 -18.45 18.50 -7.31
N GLY A 51 -18.32 17.46 -6.47
CA GLY A 51 -19.40 16.51 -6.15
C GLY A 51 -19.98 16.59 -4.74
N LYS A 52 -19.69 17.64 -3.97
CA LYS A 52 -20.08 17.76 -2.54
C LYS A 52 -21.58 17.62 -2.27
N HIS A 53 -22.43 17.85 -3.26
CA HIS A 53 -23.88 17.82 -3.08
C HIS A 53 -24.52 16.45 -3.37
N THR A 54 -23.83 15.54 -4.05
CA THR A 54 -24.42 14.28 -4.55
C THR A 54 -24.07 13.07 -3.68
N PHE A 55 -22.97 13.11 -2.94
CA PHE A 55 -22.51 12.00 -2.11
C PHE A 55 -22.48 12.42 -0.64
N ALA A 56 -23.61 12.23 0.04
CA ALA A 56 -23.72 12.31 1.51
C ALA A 56 -23.04 11.11 2.20
N ALA A 57 -21.93 10.62 1.66
CA ALA A 57 -21.12 9.59 2.29
C ALA A 57 -20.32 10.25 3.42
N ALA A 58 -20.36 9.67 4.62
CA ALA A 58 -19.60 10.19 5.75
C ALA A 58 -18.11 10.29 5.37
N LEU A 59 -17.52 11.48 5.57
CA LEU A 59 -16.10 11.81 5.35
C LEU A 59 -15.11 10.89 6.08
N ASN A 60 -15.60 10.02 6.96
CA ASN A 60 -14.82 9.08 7.71
C ASN A 60 -15.04 7.67 7.14
N GLY A 61 -14.21 7.28 6.17
CA GLY A 61 -13.99 5.87 5.84
C GLY A 61 -13.34 5.16 7.02
N LYS A 62 -14.11 4.92 8.09
CA LYS A 62 -13.66 4.31 9.35
C LYS A 62 -12.86 3.05 9.05
N ALA A 63 -11.73 2.89 9.73
CA ALA A 63 -10.98 1.64 9.75
C ALA A 63 -11.92 0.51 10.24
N SER A 64 -12.49 -0.24 9.30
CA SER A 64 -13.29 -1.42 9.61
C SER A 64 -12.40 -2.64 9.65
N LEU A 65 -12.75 -3.62 10.47
CA LEU A 65 -12.06 -4.91 10.50
C LEU A 65 -12.00 -5.55 9.10
N LEU A 66 -13.06 -5.35 8.31
CA LEU A 66 -13.14 -5.80 6.92
C LEU A 66 -12.12 -5.10 6.03
N ARG A 67 -11.96 -3.77 6.14
CA ARG A 67 -10.96 -3.00 5.39
C ARG A 67 -9.55 -3.44 5.75
N ALA A 68 -9.24 -3.58 7.05
CA ALA A 68 -7.93 -4.07 7.51
C ALA A 68 -7.65 -5.49 6.99
N GLY A 69 -8.64 -6.39 7.03
CA GLY A 69 -8.51 -7.75 6.51
C GLY A 69 -8.24 -7.79 5.00
N LEU A 70 -8.88 -6.92 4.22
CA LEU A 70 -8.66 -6.82 2.78
C LEU A 70 -7.30 -6.22 2.44
N ILE A 71 -6.83 -5.21 3.19
CA ILE A 71 -5.45 -4.70 3.06
C ILE A 71 -4.45 -5.82 3.33
N LEU A 72 -4.60 -6.54 4.46
CA LEU A 72 -3.72 -7.66 4.79
C LEU A 72 -3.72 -8.73 3.70
N LYS A 73 -4.90 -9.09 3.16
CA LYS A 73 -5.03 -10.05 2.07
C LYS A 73 -4.32 -9.57 0.81
N THR A 74 -4.49 -8.29 0.45
CA THR A 74 -3.84 -7.67 -0.71
C THR A 74 -2.33 -7.67 -0.57
N CYS A 75 -1.80 -7.23 0.58
CA CYS A 75 -0.36 -7.23 0.85
C CYS A 75 0.24 -8.64 0.79
N LYS A 76 -0.44 -9.64 1.34
CA LYS A 76 -0.01 -11.05 1.22
C LYS A 76 0.02 -11.50 -0.24
N ALA A 77 -1.00 -11.18 -1.03
CA ALA A 77 -1.06 -11.53 -2.45
C ALA A 77 0.05 -10.83 -3.26
N LEU A 78 0.32 -9.55 -2.99
CA LEU A 78 1.42 -8.80 -3.61
C LEU A 78 2.77 -9.43 -3.30
N LEU A 79 3.03 -9.83 -2.05
CA LEU A 79 4.30 -10.44 -1.64
C LEU A 79 4.43 -11.93 -2.00
N ALA A 80 3.33 -12.58 -2.37
CA ALA A 80 3.33 -13.92 -2.94
C ALA A 80 3.59 -13.90 -4.46
N ASN A 81 3.41 -12.76 -5.13
CA ASN A 81 3.78 -12.59 -6.52
C ASN A 81 5.28 -12.31 -6.64
N ASP A 82 6.03 -13.22 -7.25
CA ASP A 82 7.49 -13.11 -7.35
C ASP A 82 7.93 -11.84 -8.11
N LYS A 83 7.20 -11.43 -9.16
CA LYS A 83 7.53 -10.19 -9.90
C LYS A 83 7.42 -8.95 -9.01
N THR A 84 6.36 -8.86 -8.23
CA THR A 84 6.16 -7.76 -7.27
C THR A 84 7.20 -7.79 -6.15
N TYR A 85 7.49 -8.98 -5.62
CA TYR A 85 8.48 -9.17 -4.57
C TYR A 85 9.90 -8.80 -5.05
N ASP A 86 10.31 -9.28 -6.23
CA ASP A 86 11.62 -9.02 -6.81
C ASP A 86 11.78 -7.54 -7.17
N TYR A 87 10.71 -6.90 -7.66
CA TYR A 87 10.69 -5.46 -7.88
C TYR A 87 10.99 -4.71 -6.57
N LEU A 88 10.26 -5.00 -5.49
CA LEU A 88 10.51 -4.39 -4.18
C LEU A 88 11.94 -4.64 -3.68
N ARG A 89 12.43 -5.89 -3.81
CA ARG A 89 13.80 -6.25 -3.38
C ARG A 89 14.86 -5.48 -4.15
N SER A 90 14.71 -5.30 -5.45
CA SER A 90 15.68 -4.56 -6.27
C SER A 90 15.76 -3.08 -5.86
N ARG A 91 14.65 -2.48 -5.43
CA ARG A 91 14.57 -1.07 -5.00
C ARG A 91 15.21 -0.79 -3.65
N VAL A 92 15.32 -1.80 -2.78
CA VAL A 92 15.84 -1.63 -1.42
C VAL A 92 17.24 -2.21 -1.23
N LYS A 93 17.80 -2.88 -2.24
CA LYS A 93 19.12 -3.51 -2.13
C LYS A 93 20.20 -2.44 -1.89
N SER A 94 20.97 -2.64 -0.83
CA SER A 94 22.15 -1.84 -0.46
C SER A 94 23.18 -2.76 0.18
N ASP A 95 24.43 -2.29 0.26
CA ASP A 95 25.54 -3.01 0.92
C ASP A 95 25.36 -3.07 2.44
N SER A 96 24.55 -2.17 3.01
CA SER A 96 24.15 -2.18 4.40
C SER A 96 22.70 -2.66 4.56
N ASP A 97 22.50 -3.58 5.50
CA ASP A 97 21.17 -4.03 5.89
C ASP A 97 20.33 -2.88 6.49
N ASP A 98 20.96 -1.98 7.24
CA ASP A 98 20.29 -0.84 7.86
C ASP A 98 19.85 0.16 6.79
N ASP A 99 20.71 0.43 5.80
CA ASP A 99 20.33 1.27 4.65
C ASP A 99 19.24 0.61 3.82
N SER A 100 19.26 -0.72 3.69
CA SER A 100 18.21 -1.47 3.01
C SER A 100 16.87 -1.34 3.74
N VAL A 101 16.86 -1.36 5.09
CA VAL A 101 15.66 -1.12 5.91
C VAL A 101 15.17 0.32 5.76
N LYS A 102 16.09 1.31 5.79
CA LYS A 102 15.74 2.72 5.60
C LYS A 102 15.13 2.96 4.22
N ARG A 103 15.73 2.38 3.16
CA ARG A 103 15.19 2.42 1.79
C ARG A 103 13.80 1.77 1.72
N ALA A 104 13.62 0.61 2.36
CA ALA A 104 12.32 -0.05 2.41
C ALA A 104 11.28 0.87 3.07
N PHE A 105 11.58 1.47 4.22
CA PHE A 105 10.68 2.40 4.88
C PHE A 105 10.31 3.59 3.99
N HIS A 106 11.30 4.23 3.35
CA HIS A 106 11.06 5.40 2.49
C HIS A 106 10.30 5.08 1.20
N LEU A 107 10.29 3.84 0.72
CA LEU A 107 9.40 3.45 -0.38
C LEU A 107 7.92 3.61 -0.01
N PHE A 108 7.56 3.36 1.25
CA PHE A 108 6.19 3.45 1.74
C PHE A 108 5.91 4.82 2.41
N ASN A 109 6.93 5.46 2.97
CA ASN A 109 6.82 6.73 3.70
C ASN A 109 7.89 7.73 3.19
N PRO A 110 7.74 8.28 1.97
CA PRO A 110 8.77 9.10 1.32
C PRO A 110 9.05 10.43 2.02
N LEU A 111 8.08 10.96 2.78
CA LEU A 111 8.21 12.24 3.49
C LEU A 111 8.62 12.07 4.95
N GLU A 112 8.62 10.85 5.47
CA GLU A 112 8.91 10.58 6.88
C GLU A 112 10.38 10.25 7.08
N LYS A 113 10.93 10.70 8.21
CA LYS A 113 12.26 10.29 8.66
C LYS A 113 12.11 9.05 9.52
N ILE A 114 12.88 8.01 9.20
CA ILE A 114 12.98 6.82 10.04
C ILE A 114 13.99 7.06 11.16
N ASP A 115 13.58 6.82 12.41
CA ASP A 115 14.50 6.85 13.55
C ASP A 115 15.24 5.51 13.70
N ASP A 116 16.41 5.54 14.35
CA ASP A 116 17.24 4.35 14.53
C ASP A 116 16.60 3.30 15.44
N LYS A 117 15.66 3.68 16.33
CA LYS A 117 14.92 2.72 17.15
C LYS A 117 13.99 1.87 16.28
N LEU A 118 13.34 2.48 15.29
CA LEU A 118 12.47 1.81 14.34
C LEU A 118 13.28 0.90 13.40
N VAL A 119 14.46 1.34 12.96
CA VAL A 119 15.42 0.46 12.25
C VAL A 119 15.74 -0.77 13.09
N ALA A 120 16.08 -0.59 14.37
CA ALA A 120 16.37 -1.69 15.28
C ALA A 120 15.18 -2.66 15.45
N LYS A 121 13.94 -2.15 15.44
CA LYS A 121 12.72 -2.99 15.47
C LYS A 121 12.57 -3.83 14.21
N PHE A 122 12.81 -3.27 13.02
CA PHE A 122 12.82 -4.05 11.78
C PHE A 122 13.93 -5.11 11.78
N ARG A 123 15.11 -4.79 12.31
CA ARG A 123 16.19 -5.79 12.48
C ARG A 123 15.78 -6.91 13.43
N SER A 124 15.12 -6.57 14.54
CA SER A 124 14.57 -7.56 15.47
C SER A 124 13.52 -8.45 14.77
N LEU A 125 12.63 -7.87 13.98
CA LEU A 125 11.65 -8.62 13.18
C LEU A 125 12.34 -9.62 12.25
N GLN A 126 13.39 -9.20 11.53
CA GLN A 126 14.15 -10.07 10.63
C GLN A 126 14.81 -11.25 11.37
N LYS A 127 15.21 -11.10 12.64
CA LYS A 127 15.83 -12.19 13.42
C LYS A 127 14.88 -13.37 13.68
N HIS A 128 13.56 -13.17 13.62
CA HIS A 128 12.59 -14.25 13.79
C HIS A 128 12.50 -15.21 12.59
N PHE A 129 13.16 -14.90 11.47
CA PHE A 129 13.07 -15.69 10.24
C PHE A 129 14.45 -16.16 9.78
N TRP A 130 14.54 -17.43 9.41
CA TRP A 130 15.80 -18.03 8.96
C TRP A 130 16.18 -17.66 7.52
N SER A 131 15.22 -17.74 6.58
CA SER A 131 15.48 -17.45 5.17
C SER A 131 15.45 -15.94 4.88
N SER A 132 16.40 -15.44 4.07
CA SER A 132 16.43 -14.05 3.58
C SER A 132 15.10 -13.62 2.95
N SER A 133 14.46 -14.50 2.16
CA SER A 133 13.17 -14.19 1.55
C SER A 133 12.08 -13.90 2.60
N LYS A 134 11.92 -14.77 3.60
CA LYS A 134 10.94 -14.57 4.69
C LYS A 134 11.24 -13.32 5.54
N LYS A 135 12.52 -13.01 5.81
CA LYS A 135 12.92 -11.77 6.50
C LYS A 135 12.37 -10.54 5.79
N TRP A 136 12.58 -10.45 4.48
CA TRP A 136 12.14 -9.31 3.69
C TRP A 136 10.64 -9.29 3.44
N LYS A 137 10.01 -10.45 3.25
CA LYS A 137 8.54 -10.54 3.18
C LYS A 137 7.90 -10.04 4.47
N ALA A 138 8.48 -10.31 5.64
CA ALA A 138 7.98 -9.77 6.91
C ALA A 138 8.10 -8.24 6.96
N VAL A 139 9.26 -7.68 6.62
CA VAL A 139 9.46 -6.22 6.57
C VAL A 139 8.49 -5.54 5.62
N PHE A 140 8.38 -6.02 4.38
CA PHE A 140 7.46 -5.45 3.40
C PHE A 140 5.99 -5.64 3.79
N LEU A 141 5.64 -6.74 4.47
CA LEU A 141 4.29 -6.95 4.95
C LEU A 141 3.94 -5.91 6.02
N THR A 142 4.82 -5.70 6.99
CA THR A 142 4.64 -4.67 8.04
C THR A 142 4.46 -3.28 7.44
N LEU A 143 5.27 -2.91 6.43
CA LEU A 143 5.16 -1.61 5.76
C LEU A 143 3.90 -1.51 4.87
N CYS A 144 3.52 -2.59 4.20
CA CYS A 144 2.36 -2.61 3.32
C CYS A 144 1.03 -2.54 4.08
N ILE A 145 0.93 -3.12 5.27
CA ILE A 145 -0.34 -3.09 6.03
C ILE A 145 -0.61 -1.73 6.68
N ASP A 146 0.44 -0.94 6.89
CA ASP A 146 0.30 0.44 7.36
C ASP A 146 -0.37 1.28 6.26
N PRO A 147 -1.48 1.98 6.53
CA PRO A 147 -2.20 2.70 5.48
C PRO A 147 -1.52 3.99 5.02
N GLY A 148 -0.40 4.42 5.62
CA GLY A 148 0.26 5.70 5.31
C GLY A 148 0.58 5.89 3.83
N TRP A 149 1.00 4.82 3.13
CA TRP A 149 1.29 4.86 1.69
C TRP A 149 0.04 4.93 0.80
N GLN A 150 -1.16 4.71 1.35
CA GLN A 150 -2.43 4.80 0.59
C GLN A 150 -2.94 6.24 0.45
N ILE A 151 -2.35 7.17 1.19
CA ILE A 151 -2.73 8.60 1.15
C ILE A 151 -1.85 9.36 0.13
N LEU A 152 -0.81 8.70 -0.42
CA LEU A 152 0.19 9.25 -1.35
C LEU A 152 0.06 8.76 -2.81
#